data_AF-A0A2D6E1M4-F1
#
_entry.id   AF-A0A2D6E1M4-F1
#
_cell.length_a   1.000
_cell.length_b   1.000
_cell.length_c   1.000
_cell.angle_alpha   90.00
_cell.angle_beta   90.00
_cell.angle_gamma   90.00
#
_symmetry.space_group_name_H-M   'P 1'
#
loop_
_entity.id
_entity.type
_entity.pdbx_description
1 polymer ?
#
loop_
_entity_poly.entity_id
_entity_poly.type
_entity_poly.pdbx_seq_one_letter_code
_entity_poly.pdbx_strand_id
1 'polypeptide(L)'
;MSILLEYIWLDGYETPNLRSKIKVVQDWDGDPPVWNFDGSSTQQAPGNNSECLLNPVRVYSRDKSHYFIFCEVLNADGSSHVTNARAKLRSLKNNFCAKEFWWGFEQEYFITNKSIPLGFPEDGYPEPHGIYYCGVGG
;
A
#
# COMPACT_ATOMS: atom_id res chain seq x y z
N MET A 1 -21.02 8.44 15.29
CA MET A 1 -19.78 9.23 15.03
C MET A 1 -19.22 8.70 13.73
N SER A 2 -18.94 9.56 12.75
CA SER A 2 -18.45 9.08 11.46
C SER A 2 -17.05 8.47 11.60
N ILE A 3 -16.87 7.28 11.03
CA ILE A 3 -15.59 6.58 10.97
C ILE A 3 -15.12 6.56 9.51
N LEU A 4 -13.84 6.88 9.31
CA LEU A 4 -13.17 6.88 8.01
C LEU A 4 -12.38 5.57 7.85
N LEU A 5 -12.74 4.80 6.84
CA LEU A 5 -12.02 3.59 6.43
C LEU A 5 -11.27 3.90 5.14
N GLU A 6 -9.97 4.10 5.21
CA GLU A 6 -9.12 4.35 4.03
C GLU A 6 -8.59 3.03 3.49
N TYR A 7 -9.15 2.58 2.38
CA TYR A 7 -8.77 1.36 1.71
C TYR A 7 -7.52 1.63 0.87
N ILE A 8 -6.45 0.89 1.10
CA ILE A 8 -5.15 1.03 0.44
C ILE A 8 -4.82 -0.27 -0.29
N TRP A 9 -4.41 -0.18 -1.55
CA TRP A 9 -4.00 -1.32 -2.37
C TRP A 9 -2.87 -0.95 -3.33
N LEU A 10 -2.28 -1.97 -3.95
CA LEU A 10 -1.28 -1.83 -5.02
C LEU A 10 -1.95 -1.92 -6.38
N ASP A 11 -1.57 -1.02 -7.29
CA ASP A 11 -2.05 -1.02 -8.68
C ASP A 11 -1.36 -2.07 -9.56
N GLY A 12 -1.64 -2.04 -10.87
CA GLY A 12 -1.18 -3.01 -11.86
C GLY A 12 0.07 -2.62 -12.64
N TYR A 13 0.75 -1.52 -12.30
CA TYR A 13 1.99 -1.15 -12.98
C TYR A 13 3.13 -2.12 -12.63
N GLU A 14 4.13 -2.22 -13.51
CA GLU A 14 5.29 -3.12 -13.30
C GLU A 14 6.00 -2.86 -11.97
N THR A 15 6.23 -1.57 -11.65
CA THR A 15 6.50 -1.12 -10.30
C THR A 15 5.18 -0.61 -9.71
N PRO A 16 4.55 -1.38 -8.80
CA PRO A 16 3.22 -1.01 -8.31
C PRO A 16 3.26 0.26 -7.48
N ASN A 17 2.29 1.15 -7.70
CA ASN A 17 2.06 2.30 -6.85
C ASN A 17 1.01 1.98 -5.78
N LEU A 18 1.04 2.74 -4.68
CA LEU A 18 -0.05 2.75 -3.72
C LEU A 18 -1.22 3.59 -4.25
N ARG A 19 -2.43 3.05 -4.09
CA ARG A 19 -3.69 3.74 -4.34
C ARG A 19 -4.52 3.71 -3.07
N SER A 20 -5.36 4.73 -2.85
CA SER A 20 -6.31 4.71 -1.75
C SER A 20 -7.64 5.39 -2.06
N LYS A 21 -8.67 5.03 -1.29
CA LYS A 21 -9.95 5.75 -1.25
C LYS A 21 -10.66 5.52 0.09
N ILE A 22 -11.54 6.44 0.47
CA ILE A 22 -12.16 6.45 1.80
C ILE A 22 -13.63 6.03 1.72
N LYS A 23 -14.02 5.06 2.56
CA LYS A 23 -15.40 4.75 2.90
C LYS A 23 -15.75 5.45 4.21
N VAL A 24 -16.83 6.22 4.23
CA VAL A 24 -17.37 6.78 5.47
C VAL A 24 -18.47 5.86 5.98
N VAL A 25 -18.39 5.44 7.24
CA VAL A 25 -19.36 4.55 7.87
C VAL A 25 -19.82 5.10 9.22
N GLN A 26 -20.98 4.66 9.69
CA GLN A 26 -21.44 4.84 11.07
C GLN A 26 -21.39 3.49 11.78
N ASP A 27 -21.18 3.52 13.09
CA ASP A 27 -21.32 2.35 13.99
C ASP A 27 -20.57 1.09 13.50
N TRP A 28 -19.30 1.26 13.14
CA TRP A 28 -18.44 0.18 12.67
C TRP A 28 -17.97 -0.73 13.81
N ASP A 29 -18.07 -2.04 13.59
CA ASP A 29 -17.74 -3.09 14.55
C ASP A 29 -16.26 -3.53 14.51
N GLY A 30 -15.48 -2.98 13.57
CA GLY A 30 -14.07 -3.33 13.38
C GLY A 30 -13.83 -4.28 12.20
N ASP A 31 -14.88 -4.79 11.54
CA ASP A 31 -14.74 -5.64 10.36
C ASP A 31 -14.99 -4.84 9.06
N PRO A 32 -13.95 -4.52 8.27
CA PRO A 32 -14.12 -3.74 7.05
C PRO A 32 -14.78 -4.60 5.97
N PRO A 33 -15.86 -4.13 5.30
CA PRO A 33 -16.48 -4.88 4.22
C PRO A 33 -15.57 -4.96 2.99
N VAL A 34 -15.76 -5.99 2.16
CA VAL A 34 -15.22 -6.01 0.79
C VAL A 34 -15.76 -4.81 0.02
N TRP A 35 -14.89 -4.19 -0.77
CA TRP A 35 -15.28 -3.10 -1.66
C TRP A 35 -14.81 -3.38 -3.08
N ASN A 36 -15.02 -2.44 -3.99
CA ASN A 36 -14.66 -2.56 -5.39
C ASN A 36 -14.00 -1.27 -5.88
N PHE A 37 -13.36 -1.28 -7.04
CA PHE A 37 -12.84 -0.10 -7.71
C PHE A 37 -12.77 -0.32 -9.23
N ASP A 38 -12.58 0.76 -9.97
CA ASP A 38 -12.35 0.71 -11.41
C ASP A 38 -10.88 0.40 -11.72
N GLY A 39 -10.62 -0.85 -12.08
CA GLY A 39 -9.32 -1.40 -12.47
C GLY A 39 -8.76 -0.83 -13.76
N SER A 40 -9.58 -0.21 -14.62
CA SER A 40 -9.10 0.37 -15.89
C SER A 40 -8.18 1.57 -15.68
N SER A 41 -8.39 2.31 -14.59
CA SER A 41 -7.58 3.48 -14.21
C SER A 41 -6.28 3.10 -13.46
N THR A 42 -6.02 1.81 -13.29
CA THR A 42 -4.92 1.30 -12.45
C THR A 42 -4.12 0.18 -13.11
N GLN A 43 -4.31 -0.08 -14.41
CA GLN A 43 -3.69 -1.20 -15.14
C GLN A 43 -4.09 -2.60 -14.61
N GLN A 44 -5.30 -2.73 -14.08
CA GLN A 44 -5.79 -3.97 -13.48
C GLN A 44 -6.98 -4.59 -14.22
N ALA A 45 -7.61 -3.85 -15.13
CA ALA A 45 -8.72 -4.38 -15.92
C ALA A 45 -8.90 -3.62 -17.25
N PRO A 46 -9.47 -4.24 -18.29
CA PRO A 46 -9.86 -3.51 -19.50
C PRO A 46 -11.10 -2.64 -19.24
N GLY A 47 -11.30 -1.58 -20.04
CA GLY A 47 -12.40 -0.63 -19.83
C GLY A 47 -13.81 -1.21 -19.98
N ASN A 48 -13.99 -2.31 -20.72
CA ASN A 48 -15.30 -2.96 -20.92
C ASN A 48 -15.68 -3.98 -19.83
N ASN A 49 -14.75 -4.31 -18.94
CA ASN A 49 -14.99 -5.15 -17.77
C ASN A 49 -13.99 -4.75 -16.69
N SER A 50 -14.24 -3.57 -16.08
CA SER A 50 -13.21 -2.89 -15.31
C SER A 50 -13.28 -3.11 -13.81
N GLU A 51 -14.27 -3.84 -13.31
CA GLU A 51 -14.45 -4.02 -11.87
C GLU A 51 -13.37 -4.93 -11.27
N CYS A 52 -12.74 -4.45 -10.19
CA CYS A 52 -11.86 -5.22 -9.32
C CYS A 52 -12.35 -5.09 -7.88
N LEU A 53 -12.12 -6.12 -7.06
CA LEU A 53 -12.52 -6.13 -5.66
C LEU A 53 -11.33 -5.84 -4.73
N LEU A 54 -11.61 -5.12 -3.66
CA LEU A 54 -10.71 -4.88 -2.54
C LEU A 54 -11.13 -5.78 -1.39
N ASN A 55 -10.34 -6.82 -1.14
CA ASN A 55 -10.53 -7.70 0.00
C ASN A 55 -9.63 -7.25 1.15
N PRO A 56 -10.18 -6.78 2.28
CA PRO A 56 -9.39 -6.38 3.44
C PRO A 56 -8.52 -7.51 4.00
N VAL A 57 -7.28 -7.19 4.32
CA VAL A 57 -6.30 -8.15 4.86
C VAL A 57 -5.65 -7.71 6.16
N ARG A 58 -5.60 -6.40 6.42
CA ARG A 58 -5.05 -5.85 7.65
C ARG A 58 -5.64 -4.47 7.93
N VAL A 59 -5.93 -4.24 9.20
CA VAL A 59 -6.44 -2.96 9.71
C VAL A 59 -5.37 -2.34 10.62
N TYR A 60 -5.13 -1.05 10.43
CA TYR A 60 -4.35 -0.20 11.34
C TYR A 60 -5.18 1.02 11.73
N SER A 61 -5.14 1.41 13.00
CA SER A 61 -5.79 2.64 13.47
C SER A 61 -4.80 3.78 13.49
N ARG A 62 -5.19 4.94 12.95
CA ARG A 62 -4.51 6.21 13.22
C ARG A 62 -4.99 6.78 14.56
N ASP A 63 -6.30 6.80 14.73
CA ASP A 63 -7.01 7.22 15.93
C ASP A 63 -8.35 6.46 16.05
N LYS A 64 -9.27 6.92 16.92
CA LYS A 64 -10.56 6.25 17.17
C LYS A 64 -11.56 6.39 16.00
N SER A 65 -11.29 7.27 15.04
CA SER A 65 -12.19 7.65 13.95
C SER A 65 -11.61 7.43 12.55
N HIS A 66 -10.32 7.10 12.42
CA HIS A 66 -9.68 6.87 11.13
C HIS A 66 -8.83 5.60 11.14
N TYR A 67 -9.16 4.69 10.21
CA TYR A 67 -8.51 3.40 10.03
C TYR A 67 -7.96 3.24 8.60
N PHE A 68 -6.75 2.70 8.51
CA PHE A 68 -6.14 2.26 7.26
C PHE A 68 -6.42 0.78 7.05
N ILE A 69 -7.06 0.47 5.93
CA ILE A 69 -7.47 -0.88 5.54
C ILE A 69 -6.59 -1.31 4.38
N PHE A 70 -5.58 -2.13 4.66
CA PHE A 70 -4.77 -2.71 3.62
C PHE A 70 -5.57 -3.83 2.97
N CYS A 71 -5.64 -3.79 1.64
CA CYS A 71 -6.42 -4.72 0.84
C CYS A 71 -5.52 -5.50 -0.11
N GLU A 72 -5.95 -6.72 -0.41
CA GLU A 72 -5.51 -7.40 -1.63
C GLU A 72 -6.55 -7.21 -2.74
N VAL A 73 -6.10 -7.37 -3.98
CA VAL A 73 -6.96 -7.20 -5.16
C VAL A 73 -7.45 -8.55 -5.65
N LEU A 74 -8.75 -8.64 -5.91
CA LEU A 74 -9.39 -9.80 -6.55
C LEU A 74 -10.05 -9.36 -7.85
N ASN A 75 -10.23 -10.30 -8.77
CA ASN A 75 -11.09 -10.14 -9.94
C ASN A 75 -12.56 -10.03 -9.49
N ALA A 76 -13.44 -9.58 -10.39
CA ALA A 76 -14.88 -9.46 -10.11
C ALA A 76 -15.54 -10.79 -9.70
N ASP A 77 -15.00 -11.94 -10.12
CA ASP A 77 -15.46 -13.28 -9.74
C ASP A 77 -14.95 -13.75 -8.36
N GLY A 78 -14.16 -12.92 -7.66
CA GLY A 78 -13.56 -13.23 -6.37
C GLY A 78 -12.25 -14.03 -6.43
N SER A 79 -11.78 -14.41 -7.62
CA SER A 79 -10.47 -15.04 -7.78
C SER A 79 -9.34 -14.01 -7.57
N SER A 80 -8.14 -14.48 -7.18
CA SER A 80 -7.01 -13.56 -6.97
C SER A 80 -6.61 -12.87 -8.27
N HIS A 81 -6.50 -11.54 -8.24
CA HIS A 81 -6.00 -10.78 -9.37
C HIS A 81 -4.53 -11.14 -9.66
N VAL A 82 -4.09 -11.06 -10.91
CA VAL A 82 -2.71 -11.46 -11.30
C VAL A 82 -1.63 -10.65 -10.59
N THR A 83 -1.90 -9.38 -10.26
CA THR A 83 -0.98 -8.51 -9.50
C THR A 83 -0.98 -8.78 -7.98
N ASN A 84 -1.86 -9.64 -7.47
CA ASN A 84 -1.93 -9.98 -6.06
C ASN A 84 -0.78 -10.93 -5.65
N ALA A 85 0.38 -10.36 -5.37
CA ALA A 85 1.54 -11.11 -4.86
C ALA A 85 1.28 -11.72 -3.48
N ARG A 86 0.39 -11.13 -2.67
CA ARG A 86 0.05 -11.63 -1.32
C ARG A 86 -0.63 -12.99 -1.38
N ALA A 87 -1.44 -13.27 -2.39
CA ALA A 87 -2.07 -14.58 -2.60
C ALA A 87 -1.02 -15.70 -2.71
N LYS A 88 0.10 -15.44 -3.39
CA LYS A 88 1.22 -16.39 -3.52
C LYS A 88 1.90 -16.69 -2.18
N LEU A 89 2.04 -15.69 -1.30
CA LEU A 89 2.59 -15.91 0.04
C LEU A 89 1.66 -16.75 0.92
N ARG A 90 0.33 -16.59 0.77
CA ARG A 90 -0.65 -17.36 1.53
C ARG A 90 -0.60 -18.85 1.21
N SER A 91 -0.42 -19.22 -0.06
CA SER A 91 -0.32 -20.63 -0.45
C SER A 91 0.95 -21.28 0.13
N LEU A 92 2.06 -20.54 0.21
CA LEU A 92 3.29 -21.00 0.85
C LEU A 92 3.13 -21.18 2.37
N LYS A 93 2.41 -20.29 3.06
CA LYS A 93 2.21 -20.37 4.51
C LYS A 93 1.65 -21.72 4.95
N ASN A 94 0.74 -22.32 4.19
CA ASN A 94 0.14 -23.61 4.52
C ASN A 94 1.18 -24.75 4.55
N ASN A 95 2.25 -24.64 3.78
CA ASN A 95 3.31 -25.65 3.70
C ASN A 95 4.37 -25.50 4.80
N PHE A 96 4.42 -24.36 5.49
CA PHE A 96 5.45 -24.06 6.48
C PHE A 96 4.89 -23.60 7.83
N CYS A 97 3.61 -23.87 8.10
CA CYS A 97 2.89 -23.40 9.29
C CYS A 97 3.48 -23.85 10.64
N ALA A 98 4.32 -24.89 10.65
CA ALA A 98 5.03 -25.36 11.84
C ALA A 98 6.35 -24.60 12.13
N LYS A 99 6.79 -23.70 11.25
CA LYS A 99 8.02 -22.93 11.40
C LYS A 99 7.71 -21.45 11.57
N GLU A 100 8.32 -20.84 12.59
CA GLU A 100 8.28 -19.40 12.79
C GLU A 100 9.48 -18.77 12.07
N PHE A 101 9.20 -17.83 11.17
CA PHE A 101 10.23 -17.08 10.44
C PHE A 101 10.12 -15.61 10.80
N TRP A 102 11.27 -14.94 10.85
CA TRP A 102 11.38 -13.52 11.10
C TRP A 102 12.03 -12.86 9.89
N TRP A 103 11.51 -11.70 9.50
CA TRP A 103 12.01 -10.91 8.38
C TRP A 103 12.26 -9.47 8.85
N GLY A 104 13.41 -8.92 8.47
CA GLY A 104 13.73 -7.51 8.63
C GLY A 104 13.89 -6.86 7.26
N PHE A 105 13.40 -5.63 7.13
CA PHE A 105 13.53 -4.83 5.91
C PHE A 105 14.10 -3.46 6.28
N GLU A 106 15.11 -3.01 5.54
CA GLU A 106 15.71 -1.68 5.68
C GLU A 106 15.26 -0.84 4.48
N GLN A 107 14.22 -0.02 4.67
CA GLN A 107 13.68 0.84 3.61
C GLN A 107 14.37 2.19 3.62
N GLU A 108 15.33 2.39 2.72
CA GLU A 108 15.91 3.71 2.44
C GLU A 108 15.00 4.52 1.51
N TYR A 109 15.01 5.84 1.66
CA TYR A 109 14.30 6.77 0.77
C TYR A 109 14.98 8.15 0.77
N PHE A 110 14.74 8.92 -0.29
CA PHE A 110 15.12 10.32 -0.39
C PHE A 110 13.89 11.20 -0.37
N ILE A 111 13.92 12.29 0.41
CA ILE A 111 12.92 13.36 0.33
C ILE A 111 13.32 14.26 -0.83
N THR A 112 12.40 14.56 -1.74
CA THR A 112 12.67 15.40 -2.92
C THR A 112 11.68 16.56 -3.02
N ASN A 113 12.10 17.64 -3.68
CA ASN A 113 11.26 18.74 -4.14
C ASN A 113 11.52 18.95 -5.63
N LYS A 114 10.47 18.85 -6.47
CA LYS A 114 10.60 18.90 -7.94
C LYS A 114 11.70 17.97 -8.49
N SER A 115 11.81 16.76 -7.93
CA SER A 115 12.83 15.74 -8.27
C SER A 115 14.26 16.04 -7.83
N ILE A 116 14.51 17.14 -7.11
CA ILE A 116 15.80 17.45 -6.50
C ILE A 116 15.79 16.98 -5.04
N PRO A 117 16.79 16.21 -4.56
CA PRO A 117 16.86 15.81 -3.15
C PRO A 117 16.87 17.04 -2.22
N LEU A 118 16.10 16.98 -1.15
CA LEU A 118 16.04 18.07 -0.18
C LEU A 118 17.44 18.32 0.42
N GLY A 119 17.92 19.56 0.35
CA GLY A 119 19.26 19.95 0.79
C GLY A 119 20.32 19.99 -0.31
N PHE A 120 20.02 19.53 -1.52
CA PHE A 120 20.90 19.74 -2.68
C PHE A 120 20.77 21.18 -3.22
N PRO A 121 21.85 21.75 -3.79
CA PRO A 121 21.75 22.99 -4.55
C PRO A 121 20.92 22.77 -5.84
N GLU A 122 20.27 23.81 -6.35
CA GLU A 122 19.41 23.71 -7.55
C GLU A 122 20.17 23.17 -8.76
N ASP A 123 21.42 23.60 -8.94
CA ASP A 123 22.29 23.23 -10.07
C ASP A 123 23.59 22.57 -9.60
N GLY A 124 23.50 21.49 -8.82
CA GLY A 124 24.70 20.74 -8.46
C GLY A 124 24.53 19.64 -7.41
N TYR A 125 25.64 19.34 -6.73
CA TYR A 125 25.74 18.34 -5.68
C TYR A 125 26.18 19.01 -4.36
N PRO A 126 25.77 18.48 -3.20
CA PRO A 126 26.28 18.94 -1.92
C PRO A 126 27.72 18.47 -1.71
N GLU A 127 28.31 18.83 -0.57
CA GLU A 127 29.61 18.31 -0.14
C GLU A 127 29.60 16.76 -0.09
N PRO A 128 30.77 16.11 -0.26
CA PRO A 128 30.89 14.66 -0.24
C PRO A 128 30.26 13.99 0.99
N HIS A 129 29.87 12.73 0.83
CA HIS A 129 29.29 11.94 1.91
C HIS A 129 30.20 11.91 3.16
N GLY A 130 29.60 11.99 4.34
CA GLY A 130 30.30 11.87 5.62
C GLY A 130 29.48 12.48 6.76
N ILE A 131 29.23 13.78 6.68
CA ILE A 131 28.54 14.53 7.75
C ILE A 131 27.04 14.22 7.90
N TYR A 132 26.45 13.54 6.91
CA TYR A 132 24.99 13.36 6.82
C TYR A 132 24.46 12.16 7.62
N TYR A 133 25.24 11.09 7.76
CA TYR A 133 24.77 9.89 8.45
C TYR A 133 24.63 10.18 9.96
N CYS A 134 23.40 10.08 10.47
CA CYS A 134 23.05 10.44 11.86
C CYS A 134 23.52 11.85 12.28
N GLY A 135 23.62 12.78 11.34
CA GLY A 135 24.06 14.16 11.58
C GLY A 135 23.02 15.03 12.29
N VAL A 136 23.47 16.14 12.88
CA VAL A 136 22.62 17.17 13.50
C VAL A 136 23.15 18.56 13.16
N GLY A 137 22.27 19.50 12.83
CA GLY A 137 22.65 20.89 12.53
C GLY A 137 23.43 21.05 11.23
N GLY A 138 22.75 20.77 10.10
CA GLY A 138 23.27 21.08 8.76
C GLY A 138 23.32 22.57 8.47
#